data_AF-A0A9R1XVR8-F1
#
_entry.id   AF-A0A9R1XVR8-F1
#
_cell.length_a   1.000
_cell.length_b   1.000
_cell.length_c   1.000
_cell.angle_alpha   90.00
_cell.angle_beta   90.00
_cell.angle_gamma   90.00
#
_symmetry.space_group_name_H-M   'P 1'
#
loop_
_entity.id
_entity.type
_entity.pdbx_description
1 polymer ?
#
loop_
_entity_poly.entity_id
_entity_poly.type
_entity_poly.pdbx_seq_one_letter_code
_entity_poly.pdbx_strand_id
1 'polypeptide(L)'
;MFWLIIQPQRSSHVDVEGLEDIVEETQQIARGNSKRKRPPTDDTESSYKEAAKEMKETFKEVGEKLNETIYNIGMHENKEACDMIDKVIEYIQHMPNINVKQRIKAIDMFSKDQFRARAFFKMTKEEKICYMEMIGDDSIS
;
A
#
# COMPACT_ATOMS: atom_id res chain seq x y z
N MET A 1 16.93 10.48 -31.97
CA MET A 1 16.22 9.20 -32.13
C MET A 1 16.53 8.37 -30.89
N PHE A 2 15.71 8.51 -29.84
CA PHE A 2 15.90 7.81 -28.56
C PHE A 2 14.88 6.67 -28.49
N TRP A 3 15.38 5.44 -28.40
CA TRP A 3 14.58 4.29 -27.99
C TRP A 3 14.57 4.24 -26.45
N LEU A 4 13.39 4.34 -25.84
CA LEU A 4 13.19 3.97 -24.44
C LEU A 4 12.75 2.50 -24.40
N ILE A 5 13.61 1.66 -23.83
CA ILE A 5 13.27 0.29 -23.44
C ILE A 5 12.44 0.39 -22.16
N ILE A 6 11.13 0.17 -22.27
CA ILE A 6 10.27 -0.08 -21.12
C ILE A 6 10.53 -1.52 -20.68
N GLN A 7 11.25 -1.71 -19.56
CA GLN A 7 11.29 -3.02 -18.91
C GLN A 7 9.98 -3.25 -18.16
N PRO A 8 9.31 -4.40 -18.33
CA PRO A 8 8.17 -4.76 -17.51
C PRO A 8 8.69 -5.05 -16.10
N GLN A 9 8.25 -4.28 -15.11
CA GLN A 9 8.51 -4.62 -13.71
C GLN A 9 7.88 -5.99 -13.42
N ARG A 10 8.68 -6.88 -12.83
CA ARG A 10 8.28 -8.19 -12.35
C ARG A 10 7.05 -8.04 -11.46
N SER A 11 5.92 -8.56 -11.93
CA SER A 11 4.77 -8.88 -11.11
C SER A 11 5.25 -9.82 -9.99
N SER A 12 5.17 -9.35 -8.75
CA SER A 12 5.14 -10.25 -7.60
C SER A 12 3.91 -11.13 -7.76
N HIS A 13 4.09 -12.44 -7.63
CA HIS A 13 3.01 -13.42 -7.59
C HIS A 13 2.13 -13.10 -6.39
N VAL A 14 1.00 -12.44 -6.66
CA VAL A 14 -0.08 -12.31 -5.69
C VAL A 14 -0.71 -13.69 -5.64
N ASP A 15 -0.69 -14.34 -4.48
CA ASP A 15 -1.36 -15.61 -4.28
C ASP A 15 -2.86 -15.39 -4.52
N VAL A 16 -3.38 -15.93 -5.61
CA VAL A 16 -4.74 -15.67 -6.13
C VAL A 16 -5.77 -16.67 -5.58
N GLU A 17 -5.40 -17.43 -4.53
CA GLU A 17 -6.13 -18.58 -3.98
C GLU A 17 -7.53 -18.27 -3.41
N GLY A 18 -8.01 -17.02 -3.51
CA GLY A 18 -9.39 -16.64 -3.19
C GLY A 18 -10.11 -15.80 -4.25
N LEU A 19 -9.42 -15.42 -5.34
CA LEU A 19 -10.04 -14.68 -6.45
C LEU A 19 -10.66 -15.63 -7.49
N GLU A 20 -10.11 -16.84 -7.59
CA GLU A 20 -10.60 -17.89 -8.48
C GLU A 20 -12.02 -18.33 -8.09
N ASP A 21 -12.29 -18.44 -6.78
CA ASP A 21 -13.62 -18.76 -6.24
C ASP A 21 -14.67 -17.70 -6.60
N ILE A 22 -14.31 -16.41 -6.55
CA ILE A 22 -15.23 -15.29 -6.87
C ILE A 22 -15.57 -15.26 -8.36
N VAL A 23 -14.59 -15.57 -9.21
CA VAL A 23 -14.75 -15.60 -10.68
C VAL A 23 -15.56 -16.83 -11.11
N GLU A 24 -15.36 -17.97 -10.46
CA GLU A 24 -16.09 -19.20 -10.77
C GLU A 24 -17.57 -19.10 -10.35
N GLU A 25 -17.85 -18.49 -9.19
CA GLU A 25 -19.21 -18.23 -8.71
C GLU A 25 -19.98 -17.26 -9.63
N THR A 26 -19.32 -16.21 -10.15
CA THR A 26 -19.96 -15.27 -11.09
C THR A 26 -20.26 -15.88 -12.47
N GLN A 27 -19.47 -16.85 -12.93
CA GLN A 27 -19.70 -17.49 -14.23
C GLN A 27 -20.85 -18.51 -14.21
N GLN A 28 -21.11 -19.18 -13.08
CA GLN A 28 -22.23 -20.12 -12.98
C GLN A 28 -23.60 -19.41 -13.04
N ILE A 29 -23.70 -18.19 -12.53
CA ILE A 29 -24.92 -17.35 -12.57
C ILE A 29 -25.32 -17.01 -14.02
N ALA A 30 -24.35 -16.91 -14.93
CA ALA A 30 -24.58 -16.45 -16.31
C ALA A 30 -25.09 -17.54 -17.28
N ARG A 31 -25.01 -18.84 -16.96
CA ARG A 31 -25.23 -19.94 -17.92
C ARG A 31 -26.59 -20.65 -17.84
N GLY A 32 -27.54 -20.14 -17.05
CA GLY A 32 -28.91 -20.68 -16.92
C GLY A 32 -29.85 -20.40 -18.10
N ASN A 33 -29.72 -21.20 -19.17
CA ASN A 33 -30.70 -21.58 -20.20
C ASN A 33 -31.87 -20.65 -20.65
N SER A 34 -31.77 -20.34 -21.95
CA SER A 34 -32.77 -19.86 -22.91
C SER A 34 -34.07 -20.68 -22.97
N LYS A 35 -35.22 -20.06 -22.63
CA LYS A 35 -36.53 -20.16 -23.31
C LYS A 35 -37.53 -19.16 -22.70
N ARG A 36 -38.01 -18.19 -23.51
CA ARG A 36 -39.05 -17.21 -23.10
C ARG A 36 -40.38 -17.91 -22.81
N LYS A 37 -40.80 -17.92 -21.54
CA LYS A 37 -42.21 -17.88 -21.14
C LYS A 37 -42.42 -16.60 -20.32
N ARG A 38 -43.47 -15.82 -20.63
CA ARG A 38 -43.88 -14.66 -19.83
C ARG A 38 -44.38 -15.16 -18.46
N PRO A 39 -43.81 -14.70 -17.32
CA PRO A 39 -44.36 -14.98 -16.01
C PRO A 39 -45.51 -14.00 -15.67
N PRO A 40 -46.33 -14.32 -14.66
CA PRO A 40 -47.32 -13.38 -14.11
C PRO A 40 -46.62 -12.10 -13.64
N THR A 41 -47.19 -10.95 -13.98
CA THR A 41 -46.50 -9.65 -13.92
C THR A 41 -46.21 -9.13 -12.49
N ASP A 42 -46.73 -9.77 -11.44
CA ASP A 42 -46.58 -9.31 -10.04
C ASP A 42 -45.38 -9.92 -9.29
N ASP A 43 -45.11 -11.23 -9.43
CA ASP A 43 -44.04 -11.90 -8.66
C ASP A 43 -42.63 -11.51 -9.11
N THR A 44 -42.45 -11.19 -10.40
CA THR A 44 -41.15 -10.81 -10.96
C THR A 44 -40.66 -9.43 -10.50
N GLU A 45 -41.57 -8.48 -10.27
CA GLU A 45 -41.18 -7.15 -9.79
C GLU A 45 -40.75 -7.19 -8.32
N SER A 46 -41.46 -7.98 -7.50
CA SER A 46 -41.09 -8.22 -6.10
C SER A 46 -39.72 -8.89 -5.98
N SER A 47 -39.50 -9.97 -6.74
CA SER A 47 -38.22 -10.70 -6.75
C SER A 47 -37.04 -9.82 -7.21
N TYR A 48 -37.24 -8.95 -8.20
CA TYR A 48 -36.20 -8.01 -8.64
C TYR A 48 -35.86 -6.98 -7.56
N LYS A 49 -36.87 -6.44 -6.85
CA LYS A 49 -36.65 -5.49 -5.73
C LYS A 49 -35.91 -6.15 -4.57
N GLU A 50 -36.23 -7.40 -4.26
CA GLU A 50 -35.57 -8.16 -3.21
C GLU A 50 -34.11 -8.47 -3.57
N ALA A 51 -33.85 -8.97 -4.78
CA ALA A 51 -32.49 -9.21 -5.28
C ALA A 51 -31.66 -7.90 -5.34
N ALA A 52 -32.27 -6.78 -5.74
CA ALA A 52 -31.59 -5.48 -5.72
C ALA A 52 -31.27 -4.99 -4.30
N LYS A 53 -32.12 -5.31 -3.32
CA LYS A 53 -31.88 -4.99 -1.91
C LYS A 53 -30.75 -5.84 -1.34
N GLU A 54 -30.77 -7.14 -1.61
CA GLU A 54 -29.70 -8.07 -1.22
C GLU A 54 -28.36 -7.65 -1.81
N MET A 55 -28.29 -7.40 -3.12
CA MET A 55 -27.08 -6.90 -3.78
C MET A 55 -26.57 -5.61 -3.13
N LYS A 56 -27.48 -4.66 -2.82
CA LYS A 56 -27.11 -3.40 -2.17
C LYS A 56 -26.51 -3.63 -0.78
N GLU A 57 -27.03 -4.59 -0.03
CA GLU A 57 -26.53 -4.96 1.29
C GLU A 57 -25.15 -5.64 1.19
N THR A 58 -24.98 -6.57 0.26
CA THR A 58 -23.68 -7.21 -0.01
C THR A 58 -22.62 -6.20 -0.44
N PHE A 59 -22.95 -5.26 -1.34
CA PHE A 59 -22.01 -4.22 -1.74
C PHE A 59 -21.62 -3.30 -0.59
N LYS A 60 -22.56 -3.01 0.32
CA LYS A 60 -22.28 -2.22 1.51
C LYS A 60 -21.31 -2.95 2.43
N GLU A 61 -21.57 -4.23 2.71
CA GLU A 61 -20.70 -5.05 3.57
C GLU A 61 -19.29 -5.20 2.98
N VAL A 62 -19.18 -5.48 1.68
CA VAL A 62 -17.88 -5.59 0.99
C VAL A 62 -17.15 -4.24 1.01
N GLY A 63 -17.85 -3.13 0.78
CA GLY A 63 -17.27 -1.79 0.85
C GLY A 63 -16.74 -1.43 2.25
N GLU A 64 -17.45 -1.81 3.30
CA GLU A 64 -17.02 -1.62 4.69
C GLU A 64 -15.76 -2.43 5.00
N LYS A 65 -15.71 -3.72 4.63
CA LYS A 65 -14.52 -4.57 4.79
C LYS A 65 -13.30 -4.06 4.03
N LEU A 66 -13.48 -3.57 2.81
CA LEU A 66 -12.40 -2.97 2.03
C LEU A 66 -11.86 -1.70 2.69
N ASN A 67 -12.73 -0.82 3.18
CA ASN A 67 -12.31 0.40 3.89
C ASN A 67 -11.54 0.07 5.17
N GLU A 68 -12.02 -0.89 5.97
CA GLU A 68 -11.33 -1.35 7.17
C GLU A 68 -9.95 -1.92 6.82
N THR A 69 -9.86 -2.72 5.76
CA THR A 69 -8.60 -3.30 5.29
C THR A 69 -7.60 -2.22 4.88
N ILE A 70 -8.03 -1.24 4.08
CA ILE A 70 -7.17 -0.11 3.65
C ILE A 70 -6.69 0.70 4.86
N TYR A 71 -7.58 0.97 5.82
CA TYR A 71 -7.23 1.68 7.04
C TYR A 71 -6.18 0.91 7.86
N ASN A 72 -6.39 -0.39 8.07
CA ASN A 72 -5.49 -1.24 8.84
C ASN A 72 -4.11 -1.37 8.18
N ILE A 73 -4.06 -1.52 6.84
CA ILE A 73 -2.80 -1.53 6.09
C ILE A 73 -2.06 -0.19 6.27
N GLY A 74 -2.74 0.93 6.07
CA GLY A 74 -2.13 2.25 6.24
C GLY A 74 -1.59 2.49 7.65
N MET A 75 -2.30 2.03 8.69
CA MET A 75 -1.84 2.10 10.06
C MET A 75 -0.61 1.21 10.33
N HIS A 76 -0.59 0.01 9.76
CA HIS A 76 0.54 -0.92 9.89
C HIS A 76 1.80 -0.38 9.19
N GLU A 77 1.68 0.06 7.94
CA GLU A 77 2.79 0.64 7.18
C GLU A 77 3.37 1.88 7.88
N ASN A 78 2.52 2.72 8.45
CA ASN A 78 2.95 3.90 9.21
C ASN A 78 3.72 3.48 10.48
N LYS A 79 3.25 2.46 11.20
CA LYS A 79 3.96 1.93 12.37
C LYS A 79 5.36 1.40 12.00
N GLU A 80 5.47 0.61 10.93
CA GLU A 80 6.77 0.11 10.46
C GLU A 80 7.72 1.24 10.04
N ALA A 81 7.19 2.30 9.42
CA ALA A 81 7.95 3.49 9.06
C ALA A 81 8.48 4.22 10.31
N CYS A 82 7.64 4.43 11.31
CA CYS A 82 8.03 5.03 12.59
C CYS A 82 9.11 4.19 13.29
N ASP A 83 8.92 2.87 13.40
CA ASP A 83 9.90 1.96 14.01
C ASP A 83 11.26 2.00 13.29
N MET A 84 11.25 2.17 11.95
CA MET A 84 12.47 2.32 11.17
C MET A 84 13.17 3.66 11.42
N ILE A 85 12.41 4.75 11.49
CA ILE A 85 12.94 6.08 11.80
C ILE A 85 13.57 6.08 13.20
N ASP A 86 12.92 5.49 14.20
CA ASP A 86 13.45 5.41 15.57
C ASP A 86 14.80 4.68 15.61
N LYS A 87 14.95 3.57 14.88
CA LYS A 87 16.23 2.85 14.75
C LYS A 87 17.32 3.70 14.10
N VAL A 88 16.97 4.49 13.09
CA VAL A 88 17.91 5.41 12.44
C VAL A 88 18.34 6.52 13.39
N ILE A 89 17.40 7.09 14.16
CA ILE A 89 17.69 8.11 15.18
C ILE A 89 18.63 7.54 16.24
N GLU A 90 18.35 6.35 16.76
CA GLU A 90 19.20 5.66 17.73
C GLU A 90 20.62 5.45 17.17
N TYR A 91 20.73 5.00 15.91
CA TYR A 91 22.03 4.83 15.27
C TYR A 91 22.82 6.15 15.16
N ILE A 92 22.17 7.24 14.75
CA ILE A 92 22.78 8.58 14.64
C ILE A 92 23.24 9.10 16.00
N GLN A 93 22.49 8.81 17.07
CA GLN A 93 22.87 9.19 18.44
C GLN A 93 24.15 8.48 18.90
N HIS A 94 24.44 7.28 18.42
CA HIS A 94 25.63 6.52 18.79
C HIS A 94 26.78 6.65 17.79
N MET A 95 26.61 7.37 16.67
CA MET A 95 27.69 7.54 15.69
C MET A 95 28.83 8.41 16.26
N PRO A 96 30.09 7.91 16.21
CA PRO A 96 31.26 8.73 16.52
C PRO A 96 31.51 9.75 15.41
N ASN A 97 32.24 10.83 15.71
CA ASN A 97 32.76 11.81 14.74
C ASN A 97 31.72 12.66 13.99
N ILE A 98 30.46 12.74 14.48
CA ILE A 98 29.43 13.64 13.94
C ILE A 98 29.10 14.71 14.98
N ASN A 99 29.08 15.98 14.56
CA ASN A 99 28.78 17.11 15.44
C ASN A 99 27.27 17.22 15.77
N VAL A 100 26.93 17.97 16.81
CA VAL A 100 25.54 18.10 17.29
C VAL A 100 24.61 18.72 16.22
N LYS A 101 25.08 19.69 15.45
CA LYS A 101 24.29 20.35 14.39
C LYS A 101 23.93 19.37 13.27
N GLN A 102 24.89 18.56 12.83
CA GLN A 102 24.69 17.49 11.85
C GLN A 102 23.68 16.46 12.36
N ARG A 103 23.77 16.05 13.64
CA ARG A 103 22.80 15.12 14.25
C ARG A 103 21.38 15.67 14.24
N ILE A 104 21.19 16.89 14.72
CA ILE A 104 19.85 17.53 14.77
C ILE A 104 19.26 17.62 13.37
N LYS A 105 20.06 18.06 12.39
CA LYS A 105 19.61 18.20 11.00
C LYS A 105 19.29 16.85 10.35
N ALA A 106 20.10 15.84 10.59
CA ALA A 106 19.86 14.50 10.08
C ALA A 106 18.58 13.90 10.68
N ILE A 107 18.38 14.03 11.99
CA ILE A 107 17.16 13.57 12.68
C ILE A 107 15.93 14.30 12.09
N ASP A 108 15.97 15.62 11.97
CA ASP A 108 14.87 16.39 11.36
C ASP A 108 14.54 15.92 9.92
N MET A 109 15.57 15.65 9.11
CA MET A 109 15.40 15.16 7.75
C MET A 109 14.79 13.76 7.70
N PHE A 110 15.27 12.82 8.51
CA PHE A 110 14.77 11.44 8.51
C PHE A 110 13.36 11.33 9.11
N SER A 111 13.02 12.16 10.10
CA SER A 111 11.66 12.24 10.63
C SER A 111 10.62 12.72 9.61
N LYS A 112 11.05 13.45 8.56
CA LYS A 112 10.18 13.95 7.49
C LYS A 112 10.13 13.03 6.26
N ASP A 113 11.16 12.21 6.06
CA ASP A 113 11.32 11.40 4.85
C ASP A 113 11.76 9.97 5.18
N GLN A 114 10.77 9.08 5.27
CA GLN A 114 10.99 7.65 5.53
C GLN A 114 11.84 6.97 4.44
N PHE A 115 11.81 7.46 3.19
CA PHE A 115 12.59 6.84 2.11
C PHE A 115 14.07 7.12 2.29
N ARG A 116 14.42 8.32 2.76
CA ARG A 116 15.80 8.64 3.17
C ARG A 116 16.24 7.78 4.34
N ALA A 117 15.40 7.59 5.35
CA ALA A 117 15.72 6.73 6.50
C ALA A 117 15.98 5.28 6.05
N ARG A 118 15.14 4.75 5.16
CA ARG A 118 15.29 3.41 4.58
C ARG A 118 16.55 3.27 3.72
N ALA A 119 16.86 4.27 2.90
CA ALA A 119 18.05 4.28 2.08
C ALA A 119 19.31 4.33 2.94
N PHE A 120 19.33 5.22 3.94
CA PHE A 120 20.41 5.34 4.91
C PHE A 120 20.64 4.02 5.63
N PHE A 121 19.59 3.31 6.04
CA PHE A 121 19.74 2.04 6.74
C PHE A 121 20.51 0.98 5.93
N LYS A 122 20.30 0.95 4.60
CA LYS A 122 20.93 -0.01 3.67
C LYS A 122 22.40 0.29 3.35
N MET A 123 22.88 1.50 3.64
CA MET A 123 24.26 1.91 3.37
C MET A 123 25.27 1.19 4.27
N THR A 124 26.51 1.06 3.81
CA THR A 124 27.64 0.61 4.63
C THR A 124 27.98 1.64 5.70
N LYS A 125 28.83 1.28 6.68
CA LYS A 125 29.21 2.21 7.74
C LYS A 125 29.94 3.44 7.18
N GLU A 126 30.79 3.24 6.19
CA GLU A 126 31.58 4.28 5.52
C GLU A 126 30.67 5.23 4.72
N GLU A 127 29.72 4.68 3.96
CA GLU A 127 28.72 5.46 3.22
C GLU A 127 27.85 6.29 4.17
N LYS A 128 27.44 5.73 5.32
CA LYS A 128 26.68 6.44 6.34
C LYS A 128 27.47 7.62 6.93
N ILE A 129 28.77 7.47 7.16
CA ILE A 129 29.62 8.55 7.66
C ILE A 129 29.69 9.67 6.61
N CYS A 130 30.02 9.34 5.36
CA CYS A 130 30.08 10.29 4.27
C CYS A 130 28.74 11.03 4.06
N TYR A 131 27.62 10.30 4.14
CA TYR A 131 26.28 10.88 4.06
C TYR A 131 26.04 11.93 5.15
N MET A 132 26.46 11.65 6.38
CA MET A 132 26.27 12.57 7.50
C MET A 132 27.19 13.80 7.44
N GLU A 133 28.38 13.65 6.87
CA GLU A 133 29.27 14.77 6.58
C GLU A 133 28.61 15.74 5.58
N MET A 134 28.04 15.22 4.49
CA MET A 134 27.34 16.02 3.48
C MET A 134 26.12 16.78 4.03
N ILE A 135 25.42 16.25 5.04
CA ILE A 135 24.30 16.96 5.70
C ILE A 135 24.79 18.23 6.41
N GLY A 136 26.04 18.25 6.89
CA GLY A 136 26.62 19.40 7.58
C GLY A 136 26.95 20.59 6.68
N ASP A 137 27.14 20.34 5.39
CA ASP A 137 27.73 21.26 4.40
C ASP A 137 26.73 22.13 3.64
N ASP A 138 25.45 22.17 4.05
CA ASP A 138 24.58 23.27 3.61
C ASP A 138 25.06 24.55 4.31
N SER A 139 26.05 25.17 3.69
CA SER A 139 26.25 26.61 3.69
C SER A 139 24.89 27.24 3.38
N ILE A 140 24.29 27.80 4.44
CA ILE A 140 23.28 28.84 4.30
C ILE A 140 23.99 29.95 3.53
N SER A 141 23.71 30.07 2.24
CA SER A 141 23.97 31.28 1.48
C SER A 141 22.74 32.16 1.46
#